data_AF-A0A3D5VAD5-F1
#
_entry.id   AF-A0A3D5VAD5-F1
#
_cell.length_a   1.000
_cell.length_b   1.000
_cell.length_c   1.000
_cell.angle_alpha   90.00
_cell.angle_beta   90.00
_cell.angle_gamma   90.00
#
_symmetry.space_group_name_H-M   'P 1'
#
loop_
_entity.id
_entity.type
_entity.pdbx_description
1 polymer ?
#
loop_
_entity_poly.entity_id
_entity_poly.type
_entity_poly.pdbx_seq_one_letter_code
_entity_poly.pdbx_strand_id
1 'polypeptide(L)' 'AKRGYPSYHAVSVTVISGKTVWADALSTAIFLLPPAQGIKLIDALPNSEAVIFYRQNDEMKFEISKNMSSFLQQKGRK' A
#
# COMPACT_ATOMS: atom_id res chain seq x y z
N ALA A 1 -8.92 -5.28 -11.53
CA ALA A 1 -9.87 -4.33 -12.17
C ALA A 1 -10.40 -4.92 -13.48
N LYS A 2 -11.68 -5.34 -13.53
CA LYS A 2 -12.26 -5.99 -14.72
C LYS A 2 -13.55 -5.32 -15.23
N ARG A 3 -14.00 -4.22 -14.59
CA ARG A 3 -15.34 -3.66 -14.82
C ARG A 3 -15.41 -2.13 -15.05
N GLY A 4 -14.29 -1.41 -15.16
CA GLY A 4 -14.31 0.04 -15.46
C GLY A 4 -14.91 0.96 -14.38
N TYR A 5 -15.50 0.41 -13.31
CA TYR A 5 -16.01 1.15 -12.17
C TYR A 5 -14.89 1.62 -11.22
N PRO A 6 -15.12 2.69 -10.44
CA PRO A 6 -14.21 3.12 -9.38
C PRO A 6 -13.88 2.01 -8.38
N SER A 7 -12.65 2.00 -7.87
CA SER A 7 -12.24 1.12 -6.76
C SER A 7 -12.66 1.70 -5.42
N TYR A 8 -13.11 0.82 -4.52
CA TYR A 8 -13.46 1.16 -3.13
C TYR A 8 -12.67 0.32 -2.11
N HIS A 9 -11.56 -0.29 -2.54
CA HIS A 9 -10.78 -1.20 -1.70
C HIS A 9 -9.89 -0.50 -0.67
N ALA A 10 -9.40 0.70 -0.98
CA ALA A 10 -8.48 1.45 -0.15
C ALA A 10 -8.93 2.92 -0.03
N VAL A 11 -8.59 3.52 1.11
CA VAL A 11 -8.71 4.96 1.35
C VAL A 11 -7.43 5.66 0.89
N SER A 12 -6.28 5.08 1.23
CA SER A 12 -4.98 5.58 0.79
C SER A 12 -3.96 4.45 0.68
N VAL A 13 -2.96 4.68 -0.18
CA VAL A 13 -1.85 3.77 -0.42
C VAL A 13 -0.58 4.60 -0.47
N THR A 14 0.44 4.16 0.28
CA THR A 14 1.78 4.73 0.21
C THR A 14 2.76 3.62 -0.14
N VAL A 15 3.60 3.86 -1.14
CA VAL A 15 4.63 2.91 -1.61
C VAL A 15 6.00 3.54 -1.53
N ILE A 16 6.96 2.78 -1.02
CA ILE A 16 8.39 3.07 -1.08
C ILE A 16 9.00 2.09 -2.06
N SER A 17 9.74 2.58 -3.05
CA SER A 17 10.45 1.74 -4.01
C SER A 17 11.76 2.39 -4.44
N GLY A 18 12.70 1.58 -4.96
CA GLY A 18 14.00 2.07 -5.42
C GLY A 18 13.94 3.06 -6.60
N LYS A 19 12.79 3.18 -7.28
CA LYS A 19 12.55 4.20 -8.31
C LYS A 19 11.17 4.82 -8.14
N THR A 20 11.06 6.12 -8.39
CA THR A 20 9.80 6.88 -8.26
C THR A 20 8.70 6.38 -9.20
N VAL A 21 9.06 6.04 -10.45
CA VAL A 21 8.11 5.47 -11.43
C VAL A 21 7.48 4.16 -10.94
N TRP A 22 8.25 3.32 -10.23
CA TRP A 22 7.73 2.09 -9.66
C TRP A 22 6.81 2.37 -8.48
N ALA A 23 7.17 3.30 -7.60
CA ALA A 23 6.31 3.68 -6.48
C ALA A 23 4.93 4.18 -6.95
N ASP A 24 4.89 5.01 -7.99
CA ASP A 24 3.64 5.55 -8.57
C ASP A 24 2.79 4.48 -9.27
N ALA A 25 3.43 3.64 -10.09
CA ALA A 25 2.73 2.55 -10.77
C ALA A 25 2.17 1.53 -9.76
N LEU A 26 2.96 1.17 -8.74
CA LEU A 26 2.56 0.20 -7.72
C LEU A 26 1.48 0.76 -6.80
N SER A 27 1.54 2.04 -6.41
CA SER A 27 0.51 2.65 -5.56
C SER A 27 -0.86 2.61 -6.25
N THR A 28 -0.89 2.92 -7.55
CA THR A 28 -2.08 2.81 -8.39
C THR A 28 -2.55 1.36 -8.51
N ALA A 29 -1.63 0.42 -8.78
CA ALA A 29 -1.97 -0.98 -8.95
C ALA A 29 -2.61 -1.59 -7.70
N ILE A 30 -2.01 -1.38 -6.52
CA ILE A 30 -2.51 -1.99 -5.28
C ILE A 30 -3.73 -1.26 -4.69
N PHE A 31 -3.96 0.01 -5.06
CA PHE A 31 -5.23 0.71 -4.74
C PHE A 31 -6.45 0.02 -5.39
N LEU A 32 -6.25 -0.71 -6.49
CA LEU A 32 -7.30 -1.45 -7.20
C LEU A 32 -7.52 -2.88 -6.67
N LEU A 33 -6.73 -3.32 -5.70
CA LEU A 33 -6.76 -4.68 -5.16
C LEU A 33 -7.30 -4.69 -3.73
N PRO A 34 -7.88 -5.80 -3.26
CA PRO A 34 -8.11 -6.00 -1.83
C PRO A 34 -6.80 -5.81 -1.04
N PRO A 35 -6.80 -5.13 0.12
CA PRO A 35 -5.59 -4.76 0.84
C PRO A 35 -4.60 -5.92 1.06
N ALA A 36 -5.09 -7.08 1.52
CA ALA A 36 -4.25 -8.26 1.73
C ALA A 36 -3.61 -8.79 0.44
N GLN A 37 -4.29 -8.69 -0.70
CA GLN A 37 -3.73 -9.07 -2.00
C GLN A 37 -2.70 -8.04 -2.49
N GLY A 38 -2.95 -6.75 -2.24
CA GLY A 38 -2.00 -5.67 -2.53
C GLY A 38 -0.69 -5.86 -1.78
N ILE A 39 -0.75 -6.13 -0.47
CA ILE A 39 0.46 -6.40 0.32
C ILE A 39 1.16 -7.68 -0.14
N LYS A 40 0.43 -8.76 -0.43
CA LYS A 40 1.03 -9.99 -0.96
C LYS A 40 1.78 -9.76 -2.28
N LEU A 41 1.29 -8.88 -3.15
CA LEU A 41 1.98 -8.49 -4.38
C LEU A 41 3.27 -7.74 -4.07
N ILE A 42 3.22 -6.75 -3.18
CA ILE A 42 4.39 -5.96 -2.78
C ILE A 42 5.46 -6.85 -2.14
N ASP A 43 5.08 -7.76 -1.25
CA ASP A 43 6.00 -8.71 -0.60
C ASP A 43 6.71 -9.66 -1.59
N ALA A 44 6.19 -9.82 -2.81
CA ALA A 44 6.80 -10.63 -3.86
C ALA A 44 7.77 -9.82 -4.74
N LEU A 45 7.79 -8.50 -4.63
CA LEU A 45 8.63 -7.61 -5.41
C LEU A 45 9.85 -7.15 -4.60
N PRO A 46 11.06 -7.20 -5.17
CA PRO A 46 12.24 -6.71 -4.48
C PRO A 46 12.18 -5.19 -4.30
N ASN A 47 12.80 -4.70 -3.22
CA ASN A 47 13.00 -3.26 -2.96
C ASN A 47 11.72 -2.44 -3.02
N SER A 48 10.59 -3.00 -2.61
CA SER A 48 9.28 -2.33 -2.60
C SER A 48 8.56 -2.64 -1.30
N GLU A 49 8.08 -1.60 -0.63
CA GLU A 49 7.31 -1.71 0.60
C GLU A 49 6.09 -0.80 0.51
N ALA A 50 4.98 -1.18 1.13
CA ALA A 50 3.75 -0.42 1.09
C ALA A 50 2.98 -0.43 2.43
N VAL A 51 2.16 0.60 2.61
CA VAL A 51 1.07 0.64 3.58
C VAL A 51 -0.23 0.96 2.85
N ILE A 52 -1.28 0.19 3.15
CA ILE A 52 -2.62 0.37 2.59
C ILE A 52 -3.56 0.66 3.75
N PHE A 53 -4.19 1.82 3.75
CA PHE A 53 -5.27 2.15 4.68
C PHE A 53 -6.63 1.88 4.03
N TYR A 54 -7.55 1.26 4.75
CA TYR A 54 -8.88 0.89 4.26
C TYR A 54 -9.92 0.97 5.38
N ARG A 55 -11.21 0.97 5.00
CA ARG A 55 -12.32 0.92 5.97
C ARG A 55 -12.89 -0.49 6.06
N GLN A 56 -13.17 -0.95 7.28
CA GLN A 56 -13.90 -2.18 7.54
C GLN A 56 -14.84 -1.95 8.73
N ASN A 57 -16.14 -2.15 8.55
CA ASN A 57 -17.16 -1.93 9.60
C ASN A 57 -17.08 -0.54 10.24
N ASP A 58 -16.92 0.51 9.41
CA ASP A 58 -16.70 1.91 9.82
C ASP A 58 -15.41 2.19 10.61
N GLU A 59 -14.56 1.20 10.82
CA GLU A 59 -13.23 1.37 11.41
C GLU A 59 -12.16 1.55 10.33
N MET A 60 -11.20 2.43 10.59
CA MET A 60 -9.99 2.52 9.78
C MET A 60 -9.02 1.41 10.17
N LYS A 61 -8.61 0.62 9.18
CA LYS A 61 -7.61 -0.44 9.30
C LYS A 61 -6.47 -0.21 8.32
N PHE A 62 -5.38 -0.93 8.52
CA PHE A 62 -4.25 -0.89 7.60
C PHE A 62 -3.59 -2.25 7.46
N GLU A 63 -3.02 -2.49 6.28
CA GLU A 63 -2.06 -3.57 6.04
C GLU A 63 -0.70 -2.96 5.68
N ILE A 64 0.38 -3.60 6.12
CA ILE A 64 1.76 -3.21 5.80
C ILE A 64 2.54 -4.40 5.25
N SER A 65 3.46 -4.13 4.32
CA SER A 65 4.43 -5.12 3.85
C SER A 65 5.49 -5.45 4.91
N LYS A 66 6.16 -6.58 4.74
CA LYS A 66 7.01 -7.20 5.77
C LYS A 66 8.04 -6.27 6.41
N ASN A 67 8.64 -5.35 5.64
CA ASN A 67 9.72 -4.49 6.15
C ASN A 67 9.28 -3.02 6.30
N MET A 68 8.03 -2.68 6.01
CA MET A 68 7.52 -1.30 6.11
C MET A 68 7.71 -0.70 7.51
N SER A 69 7.60 -1.50 8.57
CA SER A 69 7.80 -1.06 9.96
C SER A 69 9.15 -0.39 10.21
N SER A 70 10.20 -0.73 9.44
CA SER A 70 11.51 -0.08 9.55
C SER A 70 11.50 1.38 9.07
N PHE A 71 10.60 1.75 8.16
CA PHE A 71 10.44 3.10 7.64
C PHE A 71 9.55 3.98 8.52
N LEU A 72 8.67 3.37 9.32
CA LEU A 72 7.75 4.08 10.22
C LEU A 72 8.45 4.63 11.48
N GLN A 73 9.66 4.16 11.78
CA GLN A 73 10.46 4.69 12.89
C GLN A 73 11.25 5.93 12.45
N GLN A 74 10.58 7.08 12.40
CA GLN A 74 11.27 8.36 12.49
C GLN A 74 10.92 9.01 13.83
N LYS A 75 11.89 8.94 14.77
CA LYS A 75 11.92 9.77 15.98
C LYS A 75 11.61 11.21 15.55
N GLY A 76 10.56 11.80 16.14
CA GLY A 76 10.21 13.20 15.94
C GLY A 76 11.46 14.06 16.03
N ARG A 77 11.86 14.63 14.89
CA ARG A 77 12.79 15.76 14.86
C ARG A 77 12.09 16.90 15.58
N LYS A 78 12.45 17.08 16.86
CA LYS A 78 12.33 18.36 17.55
C LYS A 78 13.35 19.33 16.97
#